data_AF-A0A2T4XFD4-F1
#
_entry.id   AF-A0A2T4XFD4-F1
#
_cell.length_a   1.000
_cell.length_b   1.000
_cell.length_c   1.000
_cell.angle_alpha   90.00
_cell.angle_beta   90.00
_cell.angle_gamma   90.00
#
_symmetry.space_group_name_H-M   'P 1'
#
loop_
_entity.id
_entity.type
_entity.pdbx_description
1 polymer ?
#
loop_
_entity_poly.entity_id
_entity_poly.type
_entity_poly.pdbx_seq_one_letter_code
_entity_poly.pdbx_strand_id
1 'polypeptide(L)'
;SKTGDQIELDIFAHRKAGGIPFEHPVVTQARHAMEQLEIEPRLAPSTSELAAFIDHQIPALTLGITTGEQQHNQLESIQIEPIFRGLAQIIGTLISLDQHYKTLQHESAKLD
;
A
#
# COMPACT_ATOMS: atom_id res chain seq x y z
N SER A 1 37.71 31.88 -8.05
CA SER A 1 36.48 31.22 -8.52
C SER A 1 36.63 30.98 -10.01
N LYS A 2 36.62 29.73 -10.50
CA LYS A 2 36.66 29.44 -11.95
C LYS A 2 35.24 29.51 -12.47
N THR A 3 34.82 30.70 -12.89
CA THR A 3 33.48 30.96 -13.43
C THR A 3 33.58 31.00 -14.95
N GLY A 4 32.97 30.02 -15.63
CA GLY A 4 33.01 29.84 -17.08
C GLY A 4 32.32 28.56 -17.61
N ASP A 5 31.96 27.62 -16.75
CA ASP A 5 31.34 26.35 -17.17
C ASP A 5 29.84 26.53 -17.47
N GLN A 6 29.38 25.89 -18.56
CA GLN A 6 27.96 25.75 -18.89
C GLN A 6 27.47 24.37 -18.44
N ILE A 7 26.32 24.34 -17.77
CA ILE A 7 25.66 23.12 -17.31
C ILE A 7 24.31 23.01 -18.01
N GLU A 8 24.03 21.86 -18.62
CA GLU A 8 22.73 21.49 -19.15
C GLU A 8 22.12 20.40 -18.26
N LEU A 9 20.87 20.60 -17.82
CA LEU A 9 20.12 19.66 -17.02
C LEU A 9 18.97 19.11 -17.85
N ASP A 10 18.99 17.81 -18.10
CA ASP A 10 17.88 17.09 -18.74
C ASP A 10 17.16 16.22 -17.70
N ILE A 11 15.85 16.43 -17.55
CA ILE A 11 15.00 15.70 -16.60
C ILE A 11 14.12 14.75 -17.39
N PHE A 12 14.54 13.50 -17.48
CA PHE A 12 13.82 12.45 -18.23
C PHE A 12 12.61 11.88 -17.48
N ALA A 13 12.50 12.08 -16.16
CA ALA A 13 11.39 11.58 -15.36
C ALA A 13 11.15 12.42 -14.10
N HIS A 14 9.86 12.61 -13.76
CA HIS A 14 9.42 13.22 -12.52
C HIS A 14 8.26 12.39 -11.95
N ARG A 15 8.21 12.26 -10.62
CA ARG A 15 7.13 11.57 -9.91
C ARG A 15 6.43 12.56 -8.98
N LYS A 16 5.10 12.50 -8.95
CA LYS A 16 4.32 13.19 -7.91
C LYS A 16 4.09 12.24 -6.75
N ALA A 17 4.04 12.79 -5.54
CA ALA A 17 3.59 12.02 -4.38
C ALA A 17 2.13 11.60 -4.60
N GLY A 18 1.89 10.30 -4.63
CA GLY A 18 0.54 9.72 -4.67
C GLY A 18 0.09 9.31 -3.26
N GLY A 19 -1.17 8.89 -3.17
CA GLY A 19 -1.73 8.34 -1.95
C GLY A 19 -3.26 8.28 -2.01
N ILE A 20 -3.85 7.62 -1.02
CA ILE A 20 -5.28 7.66 -0.74
C ILE A 20 -5.50 8.19 0.69
N PRO A 21 -6.66 8.80 0.99
CA PRO A 21 -6.97 9.25 2.35
C PRO A 21 -6.88 8.11 3.37
N PHE A 22 -6.48 8.42 4.61
CA PHE A 22 -6.38 7.43 5.67
C PHE A 22 -7.74 6.83 6.05
N GLU A 23 -8.80 7.59 5.81
CA GLU A 23 -10.20 7.23 6.06
C GLU A 23 -10.77 6.36 4.94
N HIS A 24 -10.06 6.20 3.82
CA HIS A 24 -10.55 5.43 2.67
C HIS A 24 -10.82 3.97 3.09
N PRO A 25 -11.94 3.34 2.66
CA PRO A 25 -12.28 1.96 3.05
C PRO A 25 -11.15 0.95 2.84
N VAL A 26 -10.45 1.05 1.70
CA VAL A 26 -9.27 0.20 1.41
C VAL A 26 -8.21 0.28 2.52
N VAL A 27 -7.97 1.44 3.12
CA VAL A 27 -7.02 1.61 4.23
C VAL A 27 -7.61 1.12 5.54
N THR A 28 -8.82 1.56 5.89
CA THR A 28 -9.43 1.26 7.20
C THR A 28 -9.75 -0.22 7.36
N GLN A 29 -10.24 -0.88 6.31
CA GLN A 29 -10.53 -2.32 6.34
C GLN A 29 -9.25 -3.17 6.35
N ALA A 30 -8.18 -2.74 5.68
CA ALA A 30 -6.88 -3.40 5.79
C ALA A 30 -6.32 -3.29 7.23
N ARG A 31 -6.40 -2.11 7.84
CA ARG A 31 -6.00 -1.91 9.25
C ARG A 31 -6.83 -2.77 10.19
N HIS A 32 -8.14 -2.84 9.98
CA HIS A 32 -9.01 -3.70 10.78
C HIS A 32 -8.58 -5.17 10.70
N ALA A 33 -8.29 -5.68 9.49
CA ALA A 33 -7.79 -7.05 9.31
C ALA A 33 -6.43 -7.27 10.00
N MET A 34 -5.53 -6.28 9.96
CA MET A 34 -4.25 -6.32 10.67
C MET A 34 -4.43 -6.38 12.20
N GLU A 35 -5.34 -5.58 12.75
CA GLU A 35 -5.65 -5.57 14.19
C GLU A 35 -6.18 -6.93 14.66
N GLN A 36 -7.07 -7.57 13.89
CA GLN A 36 -7.58 -8.92 14.20
C GLN A 36 -6.49 -10.01 14.17
N LEU A 37 -5.39 -9.77 13.44
CA LEU A 37 -4.26 -10.68 13.32
C LEU A 37 -3.07 -10.31 14.22
N GLU A 38 -3.26 -9.31 15.09
CA GLU A 38 -2.22 -8.77 15.97
C GLU A 38 -0.98 -8.32 15.17
N ILE A 39 -1.20 -7.67 14.03
CA ILE A 39 -0.16 -7.09 13.19
C ILE A 39 -0.17 -5.57 13.39
N GLU A 40 0.94 -5.03 13.87
CA GLU A 40 1.11 -3.58 14.04
C GLU A 40 1.17 -2.87 12.67
N PRO A 41 0.23 -1.95 12.36
CA PRO A 41 0.27 -1.22 11.09
C PRO A 41 1.45 -0.26 11.02
N ARG A 42 2.28 -0.39 9.98
CA ARG A 42 3.39 0.52 9.70
C ARG A 42 3.16 1.28 8.41
N LEU A 43 3.09 2.60 8.50
CA LEU A 43 3.09 3.49 7.34
C LEU A 43 4.53 3.78 6.92
N ALA A 44 4.84 3.49 5.66
CA ALA A 44 6.13 3.81 5.08
C ALA A 44 5.93 4.38 3.66
N PRO A 45 6.65 5.43 3.26
CA PRO A 45 6.66 5.85 1.87
C PRO A 45 7.26 4.72 1.03
N SER A 46 6.66 4.46 -0.12
CA SER A 46 7.22 3.54 -1.12
C SER A 46 7.18 4.19 -2.49
N THR A 47 8.15 3.81 -3.33
CA THR A 47 8.10 4.04 -4.76
C THR A 47 7.67 2.75 -5.42
N SER A 48 6.46 2.72 -5.96
CA SER A 48 5.88 1.54 -6.60
C SER A 48 4.97 1.96 -7.76
N GLU A 49 4.67 0.99 -8.62
CA GLU A 49 3.65 0.97 -9.65
C GLU A 49 2.27 1.38 -9.11
N LEU A 50 2.03 1.29 -7.80
CA LEU A 50 0.81 1.78 -7.16
C LEU A 50 0.46 3.23 -7.49
N ALA A 51 1.47 4.08 -7.70
CA ALA A 51 1.24 5.47 -8.07
C ALA A 51 0.43 5.59 -9.37
N ALA A 52 0.62 4.66 -10.33
CA ALA A 52 -0.14 4.65 -11.58
C ALA A 52 -1.62 4.32 -11.36
N PHE A 53 -1.95 3.39 -10.46
CA PHE A 53 -3.35 3.10 -10.11
C PHE A 53 -4.02 4.32 -9.49
N ILE A 54 -3.31 4.98 -8.56
CA ILE A 54 -3.82 6.17 -7.87
C ILE A 54 -4.01 7.33 -8.85
N ASP A 55 -3.09 7.54 -9.80
CA ASP A 55 -3.23 8.53 -10.88
C ASP A 55 -4.46 8.27 -11.76
N HIS A 56 -4.88 7.01 -11.90
CA HIS A 56 -6.11 6.59 -12.57
C HIS A 56 -7.34 6.52 -11.65
N GLN A 57 -7.28 7.11 -10.45
CA GLN A 57 -8.36 7.10 -9.46
C GLN A 57 -8.78 5.70 -8.99
N ILE A 58 -7.88 4.72 -9.12
CA ILE A 58 -8.07 3.36 -8.61
C ILE A 58 -7.37 3.28 -7.25
N PRO A 59 -8.12 3.14 -6.13
CA PRO A 59 -7.51 3.07 -4.81
C PRO A 59 -6.68 1.79 -4.65
N ALA A 60 -5.44 1.93 -4.20
CA ALA A 60 -4.50 0.83 -4.05
C ALA A 60 -3.66 0.99 -2.77
N LEU A 61 -3.26 -0.14 -2.19
CA LEU A 61 -2.32 -0.21 -1.06
C LEU A 61 -1.37 -1.40 -1.21
N THR A 62 -0.23 -1.34 -0.53
CA THR A 62 0.74 -2.44 -0.49
C THR A 62 0.66 -3.13 0.86
N LEU A 63 0.51 -4.46 0.86
CA LEU A 63 0.53 -5.29 2.05
C LEU A 63 1.84 -6.08 2.10
N GLY A 64 2.64 -5.89 3.14
CA GLY A 64 3.78 -6.75 3.43
C GLY A 64 3.31 -8.11 3.94
N ILE A 65 3.91 -9.19 3.44
CA ILE A 65 3.62 -10.58 3.86
C ILE A 65 4.61 -11.05 4.94
N THR A 66 5.86 -10.61 4.84
CA THR A 66 6.94 -10.99 5.75
C THR A 66 7.99 -9.88 5.81
N THR A 67 8.95 -10.02 6.71
CA THR A 67 10.13 -9.17 6.80
C THR A 67 11.24 -9.75 5.93
N GLY A 68 11.76 -8.92 5.03
CA GLY A 68 12.96 -9.21 4.25
C GLY A 68 14.16 -8.45 4.78
N GLU A 69 15.35 -9.01 4.57
CA GLU A 69 16.64 -8.39 4.85
C GLU A 69 17.49 -8.33 3.58
N GLN A 70 18.39 -7.36 3.49
CA GLN A 70 19.33 -7.21 2.37
C GLN A 70 18.63 -7.11 1.00
N GLN A 71 17.51 -6.37 0.92
CA GLN A 71 16.79 -6.17 -0.35
C GLN A 71 17.73 -5.69 -1.46
N HIS A 72 17.60 -6.27 -2.66
CA HIS A 72 18.44 -5.97 -3.82
C HIS A 72 19.92 -6.37 -3.66
N ASN A 73 20.19 -7.35 -2.80
CA ASN A 73 21.52 -7.97 -2.60
C ASN A 73 21.44 -9.48 -2.90
N GLN A 74 22.58 -10.11 -3.21
CA GLN A 74 22.70 -11.56 -3.38
C GLN A 74 22.39 -12.35 -2.09
N LEU A 75 22.49 -11.69 -0.94
CA LEU A 75 22.15 -12.24 0.37
C LEU A 75 20.72 -11.89 0.82
N GLU A 76 19.86 -11.48 -0.12
CA GLU A 76 18.45 -11.20 0.16
C GLU A 76 17.78 -12.43 0.76
N SER A 77 17.07 -12.22 1.87
CA SER A 77 16.42 -13.30 2.61
C SER A 77 15.11 -12.80 3.23
N ILE A 78 14.26 -13.74 3.62
CA ILE A 78 12.96 -13.47 4.24
C ILE A 78 12.76 -14.36 5.47
N GLN A 79 11.96 -13.88 6.42
CA GLN A 79 11.50 -14.71 7.52
C GLN A 79 10.35 -15.62 7.06
N ILE A 80 10.43 -16.92 7.37
CA ILE A 80 9.40 -17.89 6.96
C ILE A 80 8.21 -17.87 7.93
N GLU A 81 8.48 -17.80 9.23
CA GLU A 81 7.46 -17.87 10.28
C GLU A 81 6.27 -16.90 10.08
N PRO A 82 6.46 -15.60 9.77
CA PRO A 82 5.34 -14.66 9.66
C PRO A 82 4.54 -14.81 8.35
N ILE A 83 4.98 -15.62 7.37
CA ILE A 83 4.32 -15.72 6.06
C ILE A 83 2.86 -16.16 6.19
N PHE A 84 2.55 -17.11 7.07
CA PHE A 84 1.17 -17.55 7.29
C PHE A 84 0.27 -16.41 7.77
N ARG A 85 0.79 -15.58 8.68
CA ARG A 85 0.09 -14.40 9.19
C ARG A 85 -0.06 -13.33 8.11
N GLY A 86 0.97 -13.11 7.28
CA GLY A 86 0.90 -12.19 6.15
C GLY A 86 -0.07 -12.63 5.05
N LEU A 87 -0.19 -13.93 4.77
CA LEU A 87 -1.22 -14.45 3.87
C LEU A 87 -2.62 -14.29 4.45
N ALA A 88 -2.78 -14.55 5.75
CA ALA A 88 -4.03 -14.28 6.46
C ALA A 88 -4.42 -12.80 6.40
N GLN A 89 -3.45 -11.87 6.47
CA GLN A 89 -3.68 -10.43 6.32
C GLN A 89 -4.29 -10.07 4.95
N ILE A 90 -3.80 -10.67 3.87
CA ILE A 90 -4.34 -10.45 2.51
C ILE A 90 -5.80 -10.92 2.46
N ILE A 91 -6.06 -12.15 2.89
CA ILE A 91 -7.40 -12.74 2.87
C ILE A 91 -8.36 -11.95 3.77
N GLY A 92 -7.93 -11.63 4.99
CA GLY A 92 -8.70 -10.85 5.95
C GLY A 92 -9.05 -9.46 5.41
N THR A 93 -8.13 -8.81 4.71
CA THR A 93 -8.38 -7.52 4.07
C THR A 93 -9.48 -7.63 3.00
N LEU A 94 -9.42 -8.67 2.15
CA LEU A 94 -10.44 -8.90 1.12
C LEU A 94 -11.82 -9.17 1.72
N ILE A 95 -11.89 -10.00 2.76
CA ILE A 95 -13.14 -10.31 3.46
C ILE A 95 -13.71 -9.05 4.12
N SER A 96 -12.89 -8.28 4.83
CA SER A 96 -13.31 -7.05 5.50
C SER A 96 -13.84 -6.02 4.49
N LEU A 97 -13.19 -5.88 3.35
CA LEU A 97 -13.63 -4.99 2.27
C LEU A 97 -14.96 -5.43 1.66
N ASP A 98 -15.11 -6.71 1.33
CA ASP A 98 -16.35 -7.25 0.76
C ASP A 98 -17.53 -7.05 1.72
N GLN A 99 -17.33 -7.32 3.01
CA GLN A 99 -18.35 -7.09 4.04
C GLN A 99 -18.71 -5.61 4.17
N HIS A 100 -17.72 -4.71 4.19
CA HIS A 100 -17.95 -3.27 4.28
C HIS A 100 -18.84 -2.76 3.14
N TYR A 101 -18.51 -3.12 1.89
CA TYR A 101 -19.30 -2.67 0.73
C TYR A 101 -20.69 -3.31 0.66
N LYS A 102 -20.86 -4.57 1.10
CA LYS A 102 -22.19 -5.19 1.22
C LYS A 102 -23.08 -4.46 2.21
N THR A 103 -22.54 -4.05 3.36
CA THR A 103 -23.28 -3.28 4.36
C THR A 103 -23.74 -1.93 3.80
N LEU A 104 -22.85 -1.19 3.13
CA LEU A 104 -23.19 0.10 2.51
C LEU A 104 -24.30 -0.03 1.45
N GLN A 105 -24.23 -1.07 0.61
CA GLN A 105 -25.27 -1.34 -0.40
C GLN A 105 -26.62 -1.65 0.26
N HIS A 106 -26.62 -2.43 1.34
CA HIS A 106 -27.83 -2.78 2.06
C HIS A 106 -28.46 -1.57 2.78
N GLU A 107 -27.65 -0.66 3.33
CA GLU A 107 -28.12 0.58 3.95
C GLU A 107 -28.70 1.56 2.92
N SER A 108 -28.05 1.69 1.77
CA SER A 108 -28.54 2.54 0.66
C SER A 108 -29.91 2.06 0.17
N ALA A 109 -30.09 0.74 0.01
CA ALA A 109 -31.35 0.13 -0.41
C ALA A 109 -32.50 0.24 0.62
N LYS A 110 -32.24 0.69 1.86
CA LYS A 110 -33.28 0.97 2.88
C LYS A 110 -33.74 2.43 2.88
N LEU A 111 -32.98 3.32 2.23
CA LEU A 111 -33.26 4.75 2.16
C LEU A 111 -34.06 5.12 0.89
N ASP A 112 -34.10 4.23 -0.10
CA ASP A 112 -34.94 4.27 -1.29
C ASP A 112 -36.30 3.59 -1.06
#